data_AF-A0A8S2EE05-F1
#
_entry.id   AF-A0A8S2EE05-F1
#
_cell.length_a   1.000
_cell.length_b   1.000
_cell.length_c   1.000
_cell.angle_alpha   90.00
_cell.angle_beta   90.00
_cell.angle_gamma   90.00
#
_symmetry.space_group_name_H-M   'P 1'
#
loop_
_entity.id
_entity.type
_entity.pdbx_description
1 polymer ?
#
loop_
_entity_poly.entity_id
_entity_poly.type
_entity_poly.pdbx_seq_one_letter_code
_entity_poly.pdbx_strand_id
1 'polypeptide(L)'
;DQNGNECMAVDNASLSTILVNLEQLVIWSQLTHLSYFHSRLDLLEILLDSGPNIESLELNDTHFLKMMKEKDGGKTYSKIKKLKFDVDEVLVLENVDYLCKLFPNVKSLIISFEMITNVYEILPLLIETLEDINYLDIYLSSFEQFDLEAWKAFMNTLFNNSVFDYNEFHIWIWFDK
;
A
#
# COMPACT_ATOMS: atom_id res chain seq x y z
N ASP A 1 6.98 8.53 -14.41
CA ASP A 1 7.53 9.03 -13.13
C ASP A 1 8.90 9.68 -13.40
N GLN A 2 9.63 10.10 -12.37
CA GLN A 2 10.98 10.66 -12.49
C GLN A 2 12.03 9.67 -13.03
N ASN A 3 11.66 8.40 -13.22
CA ASN A 3 12.52 7.32 -13.72
C ASN A 3 12.24 6.97 -15.19
N GLY A 4 11.39 7.73 -15.89
CA GLY A 4 11.05 7.48 -17.30
C GLY A 4 10.02 6.37 -17.52
N ASN A 5 9.35 5.90 -16.47
CA ASN A 5 8.21 4.98 -16.62
C ASN A 5 6.97 5.76 -17.05
N GLU A 6 6.19 5.20 -17.96
CA GLU A 6 4.89 5.76 -18.33
C GLU A 6 3.94 5.66 -17.11
N CYS A 7 3.51 6.81 -16.60
CA CYS A 7 2.51 6.90 -15.55
C CYS A 7 1.25 7.50 -16.14
N MET A 8 0.13 6.82 -15.99
CA MET A 8 -1.16 7.34 -16.42
C MET A 8 -2.00 7.66 -15.19
N ALA A 9 -2.24 8.96 -14.96
CA ALA A 9 -3.30 9.39 -14.05
C ALA A 9 -4.61 9.22 -14.81
N VAL A 10 -5.46 8.30 -14.37
CA VAL A 10 -6.69 7.98 -15.09
C VAL A 10 -7.88 8.64 -14.39
N ASP A 11 -8.51 9.59 -15.08
CA ASP A 11 -9.72 10.26 -14.59
C ASP A 11 -11.01 9.58 -15.11
N ASN A 12 -12.13 9.94 -14.48
CA ASN A 12 -13.44 9.31 -14.72
C ASN A 12 -13.95 9.43 -16.17
N ALA A 13 -13.59 10.49 -16.90
CA ALA A 13 -14.08 10.73 -18.26
C ALA A 13 -13.29 9.93 -19.30
N SER A 14 -12.01 9.68 -19.04
CA SER A 14 -11.12 9.00 -19.98
C SER A 14 -11.36 7.48 -20.03
N LEU A 15 -11.82 6.86 -18.94
CA LEU A 15 -11.91 5.40 -18.78
C LEU A 15 -13.06 4.70 -19.51
N SER A 16 -14.23 5.32 -19.60
CA SER A 16 -15.35 4.78 -20.37
C SER A 16 -15.03 4.70 -21.87
N THR A 17 -14.12 5.57 -22.32
CA THR A 17 -13.57 5.56 -23.69
C THR A 17 -12.49 4.49 -23.85
N ILE A 18 -11.77 4.13 -22.78
CA ILE A 18 -10.63 3.21 -22.84
C ILE A 18 -11.04 1.72 -22.93
N LEU A 19 -12.16 1.34 -22.33
CA LEU A 19 -12.67 -0.04 -22.34
C LEU A 19 -13.09 -0.56 -23.73
N VAL A 20 -13.05 0.29 -24.78
CA VAL A 20 -13.58 -0.03 -26.11
C VAL A 20 -12.49 -0.31 -27.17
N ASN A 21 -11.22 0.03 -26.94
CA ASN A 21 -10.18 -0.08 -27.99
C ASN A 21 -9.03 -1.05 -27.66
N LEU A 22 -8.86 -2.07 -28.51
CA LEU A 22 -7.82 -3.10 -28.43
C LEU A 22 -6.38 -2.54 -28.50
N GLU A 23 -6.17 -1.36 -29.09
CA GLU A 23 -4.86 -0.70 -29.15
C GLU A 23 -4.39 -0.19 -27.77
N GLN A 24 -5.31 0.10 -26.85
CA GLN A 24 -4.95 0.48 -25.48
C GLN A 24 -4.57 -0.73 -24.63
N LEU A 25 -5.03 -1.97 -24.94
CA LEU A 25 -4.55 -3.21 -24.27
C LEU A 25 -3.04 -3.40 -24.38
N VAL A 26 -2.42 -2.90 -25.46
CA VAL A 26 -0.96 -2.90 -25.60
C VAL A 26 -0.32 -1.94 -24.59
N ILE A 27 -0.89 -0.76 -24.37
CA ILE A 27 -0.44 0.21 -23.35
C ILE A 27 -0.63 -0.36 -21.94
N TRP A 28 -1.75 -1.05 -21.69
CA TRP A 28 -2.01 -1.72 -20.41
C TRP A 28 -0.95 -2.79 -20.07
N SER A 29 -0.35 -3.45 -21.07
CA SER A 29 0.68 -4.47 -20.85
C SER A 29 2.02 -3.92 -20.35
N GLN A 30 2.23 -2.61 -20.48
CA GLN A 30 3.44 -1.91 -20.03
C GLN A 30 3.21 -1.11 -18.74
N LEU A 31 1.96 -1.04 -18.27
CA LEU A 31 1.60 -0.33 -17.04
C LEU A 31 2.11 -1.11 -15.82
N THR A 32 3.16 -0.60 -15.17
CA THR A 32 3.72 -1.20 -13.95
C THR A 32 3.25 -0.53 -12.66
N HIS A 33 2.66 0.66 -12.78
CA HIS A 33 2.23 1.49 -11.66
C HIS A 33 0.81 2.02 -11.86
N LEU A 34 -0.01 1.96 -10.81
CA LEU A 34 -1.38 2.46 -10.79
C LEU A 34 -1.62 3.30 -9.54
N SER A 35 -2.14 4.51 -9.69
CA SER A 35 -2.63 5.33 -8.57
C SER A 35 -4.15 5.44 -8.63
N TYR A 36 -4.82 5.10 -7.55
CA TYR A 36 -6.28 5.08 -7.43
C TYR A 36 -6.74 6.06 -6.36
N PHE A 37 -7.59 7.01 -6.78
CA PHE A 37 -8.01 8.13 -5.93
C PHE A 37 -9.51 8.12 -5.60
N HIS A 38 -10.36 7.30 -6.24
CA HIS A 38 -11.83 7.42 -6.13
C HIS A 38 -12.61 6.12 -6.37
N SER A 39 -13.45 5.73 -5.40
CA SER A 39 -14.72 4.95 -5.32
C SER A 39 -15.21 3.94 -6.38
N ARG A 40 -14.58 3.77 -7.55
CA ARG A 40 -14.91 2.74 -8.55
C ARG A 40 -14.06 1.49 -8.40
N LEU A 41 -14.34 0.77 -7.31
CA LEU A 41 -13.62 -0.46 -6.95
C LEU A 41 -13.73 -1.55 -8.03
N ASP A 42 -14.86 -1.62 -8.73
CA ASP A 42 -15.06 -2.52 -9.85
C ASP A 42 -14.01 -2.34 -10.96
N LEU A 43 -13.60 -1.10 -11.24
CA LEU A 43 -12.59 -0.82 -12.25
C LEU A 43 -11.19 -1.14 -11.75
N LEU A 44 -10.86 -0.75 -10.51
CA LEU A 44 -9.58 -1.11 -9.90
C LEU A 44 -9.38 -2.63 -9.88
N GLU A 45 -10.43 -3.39 -9.51
CA GLU A 45 -10.40 -4.84 -9.57
C GLU A 45 -10.12 -5.36 -10.98
N ILE A 46 -10.80 -4.83 -12.01
CA ILE A 46 -10.54 -5.23 -13.41
C ILE A 46 -9.07 -4.98 -13.78
N LEU A 47 -8.50 -3.84 -13.37
CA LEU A 47 -7.11 -3.49 -13.68
C LEU A 47 -6.12 -4.39 -12.94
N LEU A 48 -6.38 -4.72 -11.69
CA LEU A 48 -5.53 -5.62 -10.91
C LEU A 48 -5.67 -7.08 -11.37
N ASP A 49 -6.85 -7.51 -11.77
CA ASP A 49 -7.15 -8.87 -12.25
C ASP A 49 -6.64 -9.08 -13.69
N SER A 50 -6.76 -8.06 -14.55
CA SER A 50 -6.53 -8.17 -16.00
C SER A 50 -5.25 -7.47 -16.49
N GLY A 51 -4.64 -6.61 -15.68
CA GLY A 51 -3.43 -5.86 -16.02
C GLY A 51 -2.20 -6.77 -16.09
N PRO A 52 -1.51 -6.87 -17.24
CA PRO A 52 -0.21 -7.51 -17.31
C PRO A 52 0.79 -6.55 -16.66
N ASN A 53 1.30 -6.91 -15.48
CA ASN A 53 2.51 -6.34 -14.86
C ASN A 53 2.35 -5.13 -13.93
N ILE A 54 1.16 -4.84 -13.40
CA ILE A 54 1.07 -3.88 -12.27
C ILE A 54 1.79 -4.50 -11.07
N GLU A 55 2.92 -3.89 -10.69
CA GLU A 55 3.71 -4.28 -9.52
C GLU A 55 3.71 -3.18 -8.44
N SER A 56 3.25 -1.98 -8.80
CA SER A 56 3.17 -0.84 -7.90
C SER A 56 1.77 -0.27 -7.88
N LEU A 57 1.23 -0.11 -6.67
CA LEU A 57 -0.12 0.41 -6.44
C LEU A 57 -0.07 1.54 -5.41
N GLU A 58 -0.70 2.66 -5.72
CA GLU A 58 -0.97 3.76 -4.80
C GLU A 58 -2.46 3.86 -4.57
N LEU A 59 -2.87 3.85 -3.31
CA LEU A 59 -4.24 3.90 -2.85
C LEU A 59 -4.42 5.18 -2.03
N ASN A 60 -5.24 6.08 -2.57
CA ASN A 60 -5.61 7.34 -1.95
C ASN A 60 -7.13 7.42 -1.88
N ASP A 61 -7.73 6.40 -1.25
CA ASP A 61 -9.16 6.31 -0.99
C ASP A 61 -9.38 5.72 0.41
N THR A 62 -9.83 6.59 1.30
CA THR A 62 -10.18 6.36 2.71
C THR A 62 -11.23 5.27 2.91
N HIS A 63 -11.87 4.73 1.87
CA HIS A 63 -12.85 3.65 2.02
C HIS A 63 -12.48 2.37 1.27
N PHE A 64 -11.29 2.31 0.66
CA PHE A 64 -10.87 1.18 -0.15
C PHE A 64 -10.91 -0.15 0.62
N LEU A 65 -10.28 -0.23 1.79
CA LEU A 65 -10.19 -1.47 2.56
C LEU A 65 -11.57 -1.95 3.01
N LYS A 66 -12.43 -1.03 3.46
CA LYS A 66 -13.80 -1.33 3.84
C LYS A 66 -14.61 -1.87 2.65
N MET A 67 -14.54 -1.21 1.50
CA MET A 67 -15.27 -1.63 0.30
C MET A 67 -14.78 -2.97 -0.23
N MET A 68 -13.47 -3.23 -0.18
CA MET A 68 -12.88 -4.52 -0.55
C MET A 68 -13.34 -5.64 0.39
N LYS A 69 -13.37 -5.38 1.71
CA LYS A 69 -13.90 -6.31 2.71
C LYS A 69 -15.37 -6.65 2.44
N GLU A 70 -16.21 -5.64 2.16
CA GLU A 70 -17.65 -5.82 1.92
C GLU A 70 -17.95 -6.60 0.63
N LYS A 71 -17.09 -6.48 -0.38
CA LYS A 71 -17.20 -7.26 -1.62
C LYS A 71 -16.70 -8.70 -1.52
N ASP A 72 -16.18 -9.09 -0.35
CA ASP A 72 -15.57 -10.37 0.03
C ASP A 72 -15.46 -11.41 -1.10
N GLY A 73 -14.29 -11.43 -1.75
CA GLY A 73 -13.95 -12.44 -2.76
C GLY A 73 -12.75 -13.31 -2.40
N GLY A 74 -12.18 -13.18 -1.19
CA GLY A 74 -10.89 -13.81 -0.87
C GLY A 74 -9.79 -13.47 -1.89
N LYS A 75 -9.90 -12.31 -2.55
CA LYS A 75 -8.99 -11.89 -3.62
C LYS A 75 -7.61 -11.59 -3.03
N THR A 76 -6.60 -11.86 -3.84
CA THR A 76 -5.20 -11.61 -3.50
C THR A 76 -4.48 -11.08 -4.73
N TYR A 77 -3.77 -9.96 -4.57
CA TYR A 77 -3.03 -9.29 -5.63
C TYR A 77 -1.52 -9.52 -5.44
N SER A 78 -1.11 -10.77 -5.63
CA SER A 78 0.27 -11.24 -5.40
C SER A 78 1.34 -10.65 -6.32
N LYS A 79 0.95 -9.93 -7.39
CA LYS A 79 1.89 -9.23 -8.27
C LYS A 79 2.37 -7.90 -7.69
N ILE A 80 1.62 -7.31 -6.76
CA ILE A 80 1.97 -6.04 -6.14
C ILE A 80 3.15 -6.24 -5.20
N LYS A 81 4.24 -5.53 -5.51
CA LYS A 81 5.50 -5.49 -4.73
C LYS A 81 5.70 -4.15 -4.05
N LYS A 82 5.11 -3.08 -4.58
CA LYS A 82 5.18 -1.73 -4.01
C LYS A 82 3.78 -1.22 -3.75
N LEU A 83 3.51 -0.83 -2.50
CA LEU A 83 2.20 -0.38 -2.09
C LEU A 83 2.34 0.94 -1.35
N LYS A 84 1.66 1.98 -1.83
CA LYS A 84 1.52 3.25 -1.12
C LYS A 84 0.08 3.38 -0.67
N PHE A 85 -0.14 3.52 0.62
CA PHE A 85 -1.41 3.90 1.21
C PHE A 85 -1.27 5.33 1.69
N ASP A 86 -2.00 6.23 1.05
CA ASP A 86 -2.01 7.66 1.33
C ASP A 86 -3.46 8.03 1.61
N VAL A 87 -3.93 7.64 2.78
CA VAL A 87 -5.35 7.70 3.13
C VAL A 87 -5.54 8.49 4.41
N ASP A 88 -6.57 9.31 4.42
CA ASP A 88 -6.99 10.07 5.61
C ASP A 88 -7.73 9.16 6.63
N GLU A 89 -7.75 7.83 6.41
CA GLU A 89 -8.45 6.89 7.28
C GLU A 89 -7.58 6.45 8.45
N VAL A 90 -8.20 6.27 9.61
CA VAL A 90 -7.56 5.61 10.74
C VAL A 90 -7.32 4.14 10.39
N LEU A 91 -6.06 3.77 10.19
CA LEU A 91 -5.67 2.37 10.10
C LEU A 91 -5.79 1.73 11.48
N VAL A 92 -6.68 0.75 11.60
CA VAL A 92 -6.85 -0.10 12.78
C VAL A 92 -6.24 -1.48 12.53
N LEU A 93 -5.90 -2.21 13.60
CA LEU A 93 -5.31 -3.56 13.51
C LEU A 93 -6.08 -4.51 12.57
N GLU A 94 -7.42 -4.48 12.62
CA GLU A 94 -8.25 -5.33 11.77
C GLU A 94 -8.10 -5.05 10.26
N ASN A 95 -7.68 -3.83 9.90
CA ASN A 95 -7.44 -3.42 8.52
C ASN A 95 -6.05 -3.86 8.04
N VAL A 96 -5.09 -3.98 8.94
CA VAL A 96 -3.71 -4.43 8.66
C VAL A 96 -3.70 -5.89 8.20
N ASP A 97 -4.31 -6.79 8.98
CA ASP A 97 -4.40 -8.21 8.63
C ASP A 97 -5.02 -8.42 7.24
N TYR A 98 -6.06 -7.65 6.94
CA TYR A 98 -6.74 -7.74 5.66
C TYR A 98 -5.87 -7.20 4.52
N LEU A 99 -5.19 -6.08 4.73
CA LEU A 99 -4.24 -5.50 3.77
C LEU A 99 -3.13 -6.49 3.43
N CYS A 100 -2.53 -7.13 4.42
CA CYS A 100 -1.48 -8.13 4.22
C CYS A 100 -1.99 -9.37 3.45
N LYS A 101 -3.23 -9.82 3.72
CA LYS A 101 -3.87 -10.90 2.93
C LYS A 101 -4.15 -10.50 1.49
N LEU A 102 -4.50 -9.23 1.28
CA LEU A 102 -4.82 -8.70 -0.04
C LEU A 102 -3.55 -8.52 -0.89
N PHE A 103 -2.42 -8.17 -0.26
CA PHE A 103 -1.14 -7.88 -0.93
C PHE A 103 0.05 -8.61 -0.28
N PRO A 104 0.13 -9.95 -0.36
CA PRO A 104 1.07 -10.75 0.43
C PRO A 104 2.54 -10.63 0.01
N ASN A 105 2.81 -10.13 -1.20
CA ASN A 105 4.18 -10.06 -1.75
C ASN A 105 4.75 -8.64 -1.76
N VAL A 106 4.17 -7.73 -0.97
CA VAL A 106 4.64 -6.35 -0.85
C VAL A 106 6.01 -6.33 -0.19
N LYS A 107 6.96 -5.71 -0.87
CA LYS A 107 8.34 -5.50 -0.39
C LYS A 107 8.58 -4.06 0.03
N SER A 108 7.92 -3.11 -0.63
CA SER A 108 8.00 -1.69 -0.30
C SER A 108 6.62 -1.19 0.06
N LEU A 109 6.45 -0.77 1.31
CA LEU A 109 5.20 -0.25 1.83
C LEU A 109 5.42 1.19 2.28
N ILE A 110 4.68 2.12 1.69
CA ILE A 110 4.62 3.52 2.13
C ILE A 110 3.26 3.70 2.75
N ILE A 111 3.23 4.21 3.98
CA ILE A 111 1.98 4.51 4.65
C ILE A 111 2.02 5.94 5.17
N SER A 112 1.28 6.79 4.48
CA SER A 112 1.06 8.18 4.84
C SER A 112 -0.29 8.27 5.54
N PHE A 113 -0.27 8.71 6.79
CA PHE A 113 -1.48 8.89 7.58
C PHE A 113 -1.48 10.22 8.28
N GLU A 114 -2.62 10.90 8.20
CA GLU A 114 -2.90 12.02 9.07
C GLU A 114 -3.31 11.55 10.49
N MET A 115 -3.76 10.30 10.68
CA MET A 115 -4.17 9.77 11.99
C MET A 115 -3.99 8.24 12.14
N ILE A 116 -2.80 7.75 12.52
CA ILE A 116 -2.69 6.38 13.07
C ILE A 116 -2.99 6.42 14.57
N THR A 117 -3.95 5.61 15.02
CA THR A 117 -4.04 5.21 16.43
C THR A 117 -3.29 3.90 16.63
N ASN A 118 -2.47 3.81 17.68
CA ASN A 118 -1.71 2.59 18.06
C ASN A 118 -0.69 2.12 17.01
N VAL A 119 0.13 3.03 16.47
CA VAL A 119 1.27 2.72 15.56
C VAL A 119 2.08 1.52 16.07
N TYR A 120 2.33 1.46 17.37
CA TYR A 120 3.12 0.43 18.04
C TYR A 120 2.55 -0.98 18.00
N GLU A 121 1.23 -1.11 17.85
CA GLU A 121 0.57 -2.41 17.70
C GLU A 121 0.54 -2.84 16.23
N ILE A 122 0.46 -1.86 15.33
CA ILE A 122 0.33 -2.07 13.87
C ILE A 122 1.66 -2.45 13.23
N LEU A 123 2.76 -1.79 13.61
CA LEU A 123 4.06 -2.00 12.97
C LEU A 123 4.62 -3.43 13.15
N PRO A 124 4.59 -4.04 14.36
CA PRO A 124 4.98 -5.44 14.51
C PRO A 124 4.18 -6.36 13.61
N LEU A 125 2.85 -6.15 13.53
CA LEU A 125 1.96 -6.98 12.72
C LEU A 125 2.28 -6.86 11.22
N LEU A 126 2.54 -5.64 10.72
CA LEU A 126 2.97 -5.43 9.33
C LEU A 126 4.27 -6.17 9.02
N ILE A 127 5.24 -6.10 9.92
CA ILE A 127 6.56 -6.72 9.76
C ILE A 127 6.49 -8.24 9.86
N GLU A 128 5.68 -8.78 10.78
CA GLU A 128 5.47 -10.22 10.92
C GLU A 128 4.72 -10.82 9.73
N THR A 129 3.75 -10.08 9.18
CA THR A 129 2.88 -10.62 8.12
C THR A 129 3.46 -10.40 6.72
N LEU A 130 4.30 -9.37 6.52
CA LEU A 130 4.99 -9.10 5.25
C LEU A 130 6.46 -9.51 5.39
N GLU A 131 6.72 -10.82 5.40
CA GLU A 131 8.04 -11.41 5.68
C GLU A 131 9.18 -10.88 4.77
N ASP A 132 8.84 -10.36 3.58
CA ASP A 132 9.78 -9.85 2.56
C ASP A 132 9.88 -8.31 2.51
N ILE A 133 9.28 -7.58 3.48
CA ILE A 133 9.30 -6.12 3.47
C ILE A 133 10.72 -5.57 3.68
N ASN A 134 11.23 -4.81 2.72
CA ASN A 134 12.55 -4.16 2.79
C ASN A 134 12.48 -2.63 2.88
N TYR A 135 11.31 -2.02 2.67
CA TYR A 135 11.15 -0.59 2.79
C TYR A 135 9.83 -0.24 3.46
N LEU A 136 9.90 0.55 4.52
CA LEU A 136 8.74 1.05 5.27
C LEU A 136 8.87 2.55 5.52
N ASP A 137 7.97 3.35 4.97
CA ASP A 137 7.93 4.80 5.20
C ASP A 137 6.63 5.15 5.92
N ILE A 138 6.73 5.83 7.06
CA ILE A 138 5.61 6.15 7.94
C ILE A 138 5.60 7.65 8.18
N TYR A 139 4.48 8.28 7.83
CA TYR A 139 4.24 9.69 8.14
C TYR A 139 3.36 9.76 9.40
N LEU A 140 3.82 10.48 10.42
CA LEU A 140 3.09 10.77 11.64
C LEU A 140 2.71 12.25 11.65
N SER A 141 1.44 12.57 11.88
CA SER A 141 0.97 13.96 11.87
C SER A 141 1.40 14.77 13.09
N SER A 142 1.80 14.12 14.20
CA SER A 142 2.30 14.82 15.38
C SER A 142 3.27 13.98 16.21
N PHE A 143 4.16 14.65 16.94
CA PHE A 143 5.07 14.02 17.89
C PHE A 143 4.35 13.40 19.10
N GLU A 144 3.13 13.84 19.41
CA GLU A 144 2.32 13.30 20.51
C GLU A 144 1.89 11.85 20.27
N GLN A 145 1.90 11.41 19.01
CA GLN A 145 1.69 10.01 18.62
C GLN A 145 2.95 9.15 18.84
N PHE A 146 4.09 9.76 19.17
CA PHE A 146 5.37 9.10 19.36
C PHE A 146 5.65 8.76 20.85
N ASP A 147 5.33 7.53 21.26
CA ASP A 147 5.85 6.87 22.45
C ASP A 147 7.24 6.25 22.21
N LEU A 148 8.24 6.81 22.89
CA LEU A 148 9.63 6.36 22.82
C LEU A 148 9.86 4.95 23.37
N GLU A 149 9.18 4.55 24.43
CA GLU A 149 9.40 3.24 25.05
C GLU A 149 8.75 2.13 24.23
N ALA A 150 7.56 2.39 23.69
CA ALA A 150 6.94 1.50 22.72
C ALA A 150 7.77 1.39 21.43
N TRP A 151 8.37 2.50 20.96
CA TRP A 151 9.29 2.48 19.82
C TRP A 151 10.55 1.65 20.09
N LYS A 152 11.17 1.80 21.26
CA LYS A 152 12.34 0.98 21.64
C LYS A 152 11.99 -0.50 21.70
N ALA A 153 10.84 -0.85 22.29
CA ALA A 153 10.37 -2.22 22.35
C ALA A 153 10.19 -2.79 20.94
N PHE A 154 9.56 -2.03 20.05
CA PHE A 154 9.41 -2.38 18.64
C PHE A 154 10.75 -2.58 17.93
N MET A 155 11.68 -1.62 18.02
CA MET A 155 12.99 -1.75 17.37
C MET A 155 13.79 -2.93 17.92
N ASN A 156 13.69 -3.23 19.21
CA ASN A 156 14.31 -4.42 19.80
C ASN A 156 13.69 -5.70 19.24
N THR A 157 12.37 -5.78 19.09
CA THR A 157 11.72 -6.93 18.44
C THR A 157 12.16 -7.07 17.00
N LEU A 158 12.18 -5.96 16.24
CA LEU A 158 12.62 -5.92 14.87
C LEU A 158 14.06 -6.42 14.74
N PHE A 159 15.03 -5.84 15.46
CA PHE A 159 16.45 -6.20 15.38
C PHE A 159 16.81 -7.58 15.92
N ASN A 160 15.95 -8.16 16.75
CA ASN A 160 16.11 -9.54 17.22
C ASN A 160 15.44 -10.56 16.28
N ASN A 161 14.74 -10.11 15.24
CA ASN A 161 14.14 -10.99 14.24
C ASN A 161 15.19 -11.42 13.21
N SER A 162 15.61 -12.69 13.25
CA SER A 162 16.64 -13.23 12.37
C SER A 162 16.26 -13.29 10.88
N VAL A 163 15.01 -12.97 10.55
CA VAL A 163 14.50 -12.99 9.16
C VAL A 163 14.95 -11.77 8.37
N PHE A 164 15.22 -10.63 9.02
CA PHE A 164 15.52 -9.38 8.32
C PHE A 164 17.01 -9.24 7.96
N ASP A 165 17.28 -8.95 6.68
CA ASP A 165 18.57 -8.38 6.27
C ASP A 165 18.55 -6.86 6.49
N TYR A 166 19.09 -6.45 7.64
CA TYR A 166 19.11 -5.04 8.05
C TYR A 166 19.97 -4.13 7.16
N ASN A 167 20.75 -4.68 6.22
CA ASN A 167 21.51 -3.85 5.29
C ASN A 167 20.61 -3.19 4.24
N GLU A 168 19.39 -3.71 4.04
CA GLU A 168 18.45 -3.23 3.03
C GLU A 168 17.14 -2.69 3.62
N PHE A 169 16.92 -2.80 4.94
CA PHE A 169 15.70 -2.34 5.59
C PHE A 169 15.76 -0.87 5.98
N HIS A 170 14.84 -0.08 5.43
CA HIS A 170 14.75 1.35 5.71
C HIS A 170 13.43 1.69 6.41
N ILE A 171 13.51 2.35 7.56
CA ILE A 171 12.38 3.02 8.21
C ILE A 171 12.58 4.53 8.16
N TRP A 172 11.63 5.24 7.58
CA TRP A 172 11.53 6.69 7.68
C TRP A 172 10.33 7.07 8.53
N ILE A 173 10.54 8.03 9.44
CA ILE A 173 9.48 8.61 10.27
C ILE A 173 9.53 10.10 10.07
N TRP A 174 8.42 10.64 9.59
CA TRP A 174 8.24 12.07 9.39
C TRP A 174 7.25 12.61 10.40
N PHE A 175 7.51 13.83 10.87
CA PHE A 175 6.59 14.59 11.71
C PHE A 175 6.20 15.85 10.95
N ASP A 176 4.92 16.20 10.95
CA ASP A 176 4.50 17.51 10.45
C ASP A 176 5.00 18.62 11.39
N LYS A 177 5.25 19.81 10.83
CA LYS A 177 5.94 20.93 11.51
C LYS A 177 5.08 21.69 12.51
#